data_AF-A0A1W9VKF1-F1
#
_entry.id   AF-A0A1W9VKF1-F1
#
_cell.length_a   1.000
_cell.length_b   1.000
_cell.length_c   1.000
_cell.angle_alpha   90.00
_cell.angle_beta   90.00
_cell.angle_gamma   90.00
#
_symmetry.space_group_name_H-M   'P 1'
#
loop_
_entity.id
_entity.type
_entity.pdbx_description
1 polymer ?
#
loop_
_entity_poly.entity_id
_entity_poly.type
_entity_poly.pdbx_seq_one_letter_code
_entity_poly.pdbx_strand_id
1 'polypeptide(L)' 'MGQLRQQFAQRVKALRRHKGMTQEDLAQAAGLSVNFIRAVEQAVNAPSFESLEAIAGVLEVEVRELFDFRG' A
#
# COMPACT_ATOMS: atom_id res chain seq x y z
N MET A 1 -4.15 -16.37 8.00
CA MET A 1 -3.91 -15.18 7.15
C MET A 1 -3.62 -15.65 5.73
N GLY A 2 -4.29 -15.13 4.71
CA GLY A 2 -4.08 -15.58 3.32
C GLY A 2 -2.75 -15.07 2.75
N GLN A 3 -2.03 -15.93 2.01
CA GLN A 3 -0.75 -15.61 1.36
C GLN A 3 -0.81 -14.31 0.54
N LEU A 4 -1.91 -14.10 -0.19
CA LEU A 4 -2.16 -12.90 -0.99
C LEU A 4 -2.08 -11.59 -0.19
N ARG A 5 -2.72 -11.53 1.00
CA ARG A 5 -2.74 -10.29 1.80
C ARG A 5 -1.35 -9.95 2.31
N GLN A 6 -0.56 -10.96 2.67
CA GLN A 6 0.82 -10.78 3.12
C GLN A 6 1.71 -10.26 1.99
N GLN A 7 1.62 -10.86 0.80
CA GLN A 7 2.38 -10.41 -0.37
C GLN A 7 2.02 -8.97 -0.75
N PHE A 8 0.72 -8.64 -0.78
CA PHE A 8 0.24 -7.28 -1.01
C PHE A 8 0.79 -6.28 0.03
N ALA A 9 0.68 -6.60 1.31
CA ALA A 9 1.19 -5.75 2.39
C ALA A 9 2.69 -5.47 2.27
N GLN A 10 3.50 -6.50 1.97
CA GLN A 10 4.93 -6.33 1.75
C GLN A 10 5.23 -5.51 0.48
N ARG A 11 4.46 -5.70 -0.59
CA ARG A 11 4.64 -4.97 -1.84
C ARG A 11 4.36 -3.48 -1.69
N VAL A 12 3.23 -3.10 -1.06
CA VAL A 12 2.92 -1.68 -0.76
C VAL A 12 4.02 -1.06 0.09
N LYS A 13 4.46 -1.76 1.15
CA LYS A 13 5.55 -1.30 2.02
C LYS A 13 6.86 -1.11 1.27
N ALA A 14 7.19 -2.01 0.35
CA ALA A 14 8.41 -1.94 -0.46
C ALA A 14 8.37 -0.73 -1.40
N LEU A 15 7.27 -0.54 -2.12
CA LEU A 15 7.07 0.61 -3.02
C LEU A 15 7.14 1.95 -2.26
N ARG A 16 6.47 2.03 -1.11
CA ARG A 16 6.53 3.23 -0.25
C ARG A 16 7.96 3.56 0.18
N ARG A 17 8.72 2.55 0.63
CA ARG A 17 10.12 2.73 1.03
C ARG A 17 11.01 3.13 -0.14
N HIS A 18 10.76 2.59 -1.34
CA HIS A 18 11.48 2.98 -2.56
C HIS A 18 11.25 4.46 -2.91
N LYS A 19 10.05 5.00 -2.63
CA LYS A 19 9.75 6.45 -2.73
C LYS A 19 10.32 7.28 -1.57
N GLY A 20 10.97 6.67 -0.57
CA GLY A 20 11.52 7.39 0.59
C GLY A 20 10.47 7.91 1.58
N MET A 21 9.23 7.41 1.50
CA MET A 21 8.10 7.92 2.29
C MET A 21 7.94 7.17 3.62
N THR A 22 7.52 7.86 4.68
CA THR A 22 6.99 7.27 5.92
C THR A 22 5.54 6.79 5.74
N GLN A 23 4.98 6.06 6.72
CA GLN A 23 3.56 5.66 6.67
C GLN A 23 2.65 6.88 6.73
N GLU A 24 3.06 7.88 7.51
CA GLU A 24 2.43 9.18 7.65
C GLU A 24 2.41 9.95 6.34
N ASP A 25 3.54 9.99 5.60
CA ASP A 25 3.63 10.67 4.30
C ASP A 25 2.67 10.04 3.28
N LEU A 26 2.65 8.70 3.18
CA LEU A 26 1.76 7.99 2.26
C LEU A 26 0.29 8.22 2.62
N ALA A 27 -0.04 8.15 3.90
CA ALA A 27 -1.39 8.37 4.39
C ALA A 27 -1.88 9.78 4.05
N GLN A 28 -1.08 10.80 4.37
CA GLN A 28 -1.42 12.18 4.11
C GLN A 28 -1.59 12.45 2.61
N ALA A 29 -0.65 12.00 1.78
CA ALA A 29 -0.71 12.20 0.33
C ALA A 29 -1.88 11.44 -0.33
N ALA A 30 -2.26 10.28 0.21
CA ALA A 30 -3.37 9.48 -0.31
C ALA A 30 -4.75 9.91 0.24
N GLY A 31 -4.81 10.88 1.16
CA GLY A 31 -6.06 11.24 1.84
C GLY A 31 -6.61 10.13 2.75
N LEU A 32 -5.73 9.29 3.29
CA LEU A 32 -6.06 8.14 4.14
C LEU A 32 -5.55 8.34 5.56
N SER A 33 -6.06 7.57 6.52
CA SER A 33 -5.51 7.60 7.87
C SER A 33 -4.20 6.81 7.97
N VAL A 34 -3.27 7.27 8.82
CA VAL A 34 -2.01 6.56 9.12
C VAL A 34 -2.28 5.15 9.65
N ASN A 35 -3.31 4.99 10.50
CA ASN A 35 -3.74 3.71 11.03
C ASN A 35 -4.20 2.74 9.91
N PHE A 36 -4.88 3.26 8.87
CA PHE A 36 -5.28 2.46 7.73
C PHE A 36 -4.07 2.00 6.91
N ILE A 37 -3.13 2.89 6.58
CA ILE A 37 -1.88 2.51 5.88
C ILE A 37 -1.09 1.48 6.68
N ARG A 38 -0.97 1.66 8.01
CA ARG A 38 -0.34 0.67 8.89
C ARG A 38 -1.06 -0.68 8.83
N ALA A 39 -2.39 -0.70 8.89
CA ALA A 39 -3.18 -1.93 8.83
C ALA A 39 -3.05 -2.64 7.47
N VAL A 40 -2.94 -1.88 6.37
CA VAL A 40 -2.66 -2.39 5.02
C VAL A 40 -1.28 -3.06 4.99
N GLU A 41 -0.23 -2.38 5.48
CA GLU A 41 1.14 -2.92 5.51
C GLU A 41 1.36 -4.06 6.52
N GLN A 42 0.37 -4.33 7.37
CA GLN A 42 0.34 -5.47 8.30
C GLN A 42 -0.61 -6.59 7.84
N ALA A 43 -1.21 -6.47 6.65
CA ALA A 43 -2.19 -7.41 6.11
C ALA A 43 -3.46 -7.60 6.98
N VAL A 44 -3.76 -6.63 7.85
CA VAL A 44 -4.93 -6.64 8.74
C VAL A 44 -6.19 -6.23 7.95
N ASN A 45 -6.08 -5.19 7.13
CA ASN A 45 -7.20 -4.68 6.33
C ASN A 45 -7.04 -5.01 4.85
N ALA A 46 -8.18 -5.23 4.19
CA ALA A 46 -8.27 -5.23 2.74
C ALA A 46 -8.65 -3.82 2.28
N PRO A 47 -7.83 -3.14 1.45
CA PRO A 47 -8.19 -1.84 0.90
C PRO A 47 -9.38 -1.93 -0.06
N SER A 48 -10.20 -0.88 -0.13
CA SER A 48 -11.20 -0.73 -1.19
C SER A 48 -10.55 -0.39 -2.53
N PHE A 49 -11.30 -0.40 -3.63
CA PHE A 49 -10.76 0.01 -4.94
C PHE A 49 -10.31 1.47 -4.95
N GLU A 50 -11.06 2.36 -4.30
CA GLU A 50 -10.70 3.78 -4.16
C GLU A 50 -9.39 3.94 -3.37
N SER A 51 -9.20 3.11 -2.33
CA SER A 51 -7.96 3.10 -1.56
C SER A 51 -6.78 2.57 -2.39
N LEU A 52 -7.01 1.57 -3.25
CA LEU A 52 -5.99 1.05 -4.16
C LEU A 52 -5.55 2.11 -5.17
N GLU A 53 -6.51 2.82 -5.77
CA GLU A 53 -6.23 3.93 -6.69
C GLU A 53 -5.48 5.07 -6.01
N ALA A 54 -5.89 5.47 -4.81
CA ALA A 54 -5.22 6.51 -4.05
C ALA A 54 -3.77 6.14 -3.70
N ILE A 55 -3.55 4.92 -3.21
CA ILE A 55 -2.20 4.43 -2.88
C ILE A 55 -1.34 4.33 -4.14
N ALA A 56 -1.85 3.74 -5.22
CA ALA A 56 -1.13 3.60 -6.48
C ALA A 56 -0.76 4.97 -7.07
N GLY A 57 -1.68 5.94 -7.04
CA GLY A 57 -1.46 7.30 -7.52
C GLY A 57 -0.33 8.01 -6.78
N VAL A 58 -0.30 7.93 -5.45
CA VAL A 58 0.79 8.53 -4.64
C VAL A 58 2.12 7.83 -4.86
N LEU A 59 2.10 6.50 -5.00
CA LEU A 59 3.30 5.71 -5.27
C LEU A 59 3.75 5.82 -6.75
N GLU A 60 3.01 6.52 -7.59
CA GLU A 60 3.24 6.71 -9.04
C GLU A 60 3.49 5.39 -9.76
N VAL A 61 2.63 4.40 -9.47
CA VAL A 61 2.64 3.08 -10.10
C VAL A 61 1.24 2.75 -10.62
N GLU A 62 1.14 1.80 -11.53
CA GLU A 62 -0.16 1.25 -11.88
C GLU A 62 -0.69 0.34 -10.76
N VAL A 63 -2.01 0.27 -10.57
CA VAL A 63 -2.63 -0.56 -9.52
C VAL A 63 -2.17 -2.03 -9.60
N ARG A 64 -1.93 -2.57 -10.80
CA ARG A 64 -1.43 -3.94 -10.99
C ARG A 64 -0.06 -4.17 -10.33
N GLU A 65 0.78 -3.14 -10.22
CA GLU A 65 2.11 -3.23 -9.61
C GLU A 65 2.05 -3.36 -8.10
N LEU A 66 0.94 -2.94 -7.46
CA LEU A 66 0.67 -3.24 -6.04
C LEU A 66 0.51 -4.75 -5.80
N PHE A 67 0.20 -5.50 -6.86
CA PHE A 67 0.02 -6.95 -6.84
C PHE A 67 1.15 -7.70 -7.58
N ASP A 68 2.17 -7.01 -8.08
CA ASP A 68 3.34 -7.69 -8.63
C ASP A 68 4.25 -8.16 -7.49
N PHE A 69 4.10 -9.43 -7.14
CA PHE A 69 4.84 -10.08 -6.06
C PHE A 69 6.14 -10.72 -6.53
N ARG A 70 6.49 -10.56 -7.81
CA ARG A 70 7.73 -11.11 -8.36
C ARG A 70 8.88 -10.17 -7.98
N GLY A 71 9.59 -10.60 -6.96
CA GLY A 71 10.91 -10.15 -6.51
C GLY A 71 11.61 -11.34 -5.87
#